data_AF-A0A176TCP8-F1
#
_entry.id   AF-A0A176TCP8-F1
#
_cell.length_a   1.000
_cell.length_b   1.000
_cell.length_c   1.000
_cell.angle_alpha   90.00
_cell.angle_beta   90.00
_cell.angle_gamma   90.00
#
_symmetry.space_group_name_H-M   'P 1'
#
loop_
_entity.id
_entity.type
_entity.pdbx_description
1 polymer ?
#
loop_
_entity_poly.entity_id
_entity_poly.type
_entity_poly.pdbx_seq_one_letter_code
_entity_poly.pdbx_strand_id
1 'polypeptide(L)' 'MQPGAKRIASFSKGTIISLKKDNTVFLFVQNKTDVAKNYQCVEKGETVAIATIPANSVAVISYVSKKL' A
#
# COMPACT_ATOMS: atom_id res chain seq x y z
N MET A 1 -6.90 -8.00 -8.22
CA MET A 1 -6.74 -9.01 -7.15
C MET A 1 -6.39 -10.34 -7.78
N GLN A 2 -5.36 -11.02 -7.30
CA GLN A 2 -5.02 -12.35 -7.82
C GLN A 2 -5.53 -13.44 -6.87
N PRO A 3 -6.04 -14.57 -7.40
CA PRO A 3 -6.37 -15.73 -6.58
C PRO A 3 -5.20 -16.15 -5.69
N GLY A 4 -5.53 -16.53 -4.44
CA GLY A 4 -4.57 -16.96 -3.43
C GLY A 4 -3.87 -15.84 -2.64
N ALA A 5 -4.11 -14.56 -2.96
CA ALA A 5 -3.60 -13.45 -2.16
C ALA A 5 -4.25 -13.42 -0.77
N LYS A 6 -3.45 -13.23 0.28
CA LYS A 6 -3.90 -13.15 1.68
C LYS A 6 -3.93 -11.71 2.15
N ARG A 7 -4.95 -11.35 2.91
CA ARG A 7 -4.99 -10.04 3.59
C ARG A 7 -3.96 -10.03 4.71
N ILE A 8 -3.19 -8.94 4.80
CA ILE A 8 -2.23 -8.71 5.88
C ILE A 8 -2.64 -7.46 6.67
N ALA A 9 -2.25 -7.43 7.95
CA ALA A 9 -2.42 -6.23 8.76
C ALA A 9 -1.42 -5.16 8.36
N SER A 10 -1.86 -3.90 8.37
CA SER A 10 -1.02 -2.73 8.17
C SER A 10 -1.50 -1.62 9.09
N PHE A 11 -0.58 -0.87 9.66
CA PHE A 11 -0.91 0.32 10.44
C PHE A 11 -0.87 1.56 9.54
N SER A 12 -1.94 2.37 9.57
CA SER A 12 -2.03 3.61 8.81
C SER A 12 -3.06 4.54 9.45
N LYS A 13 -2.87 5.86 9.31
CA LYS A 13 -3.87 6.87 9.73
C LYS A 13 -5.10 6.93 8.80
N GLY A 14 -5.04 6.32 7.63
CA GLY A 14 -6.13 6.26 6.66
C GLY A 14 -6.70 4.85 6.46
N THR A 15 -7.81 4.75 5.74
CA THR A 15 -8.40 3.48 5.30
C THR A 15 -7.55 2.87 4.18
N ILE A 16 -6.85 1.77 4.48
CA ILE A 16 -6.02 1.02 3.54
C ILE A 16 -6.36 -0.46 3.63
N ILE A 17 -6.40 -1.15 2.49
CA ILE A 17 -6.48 -2.62 2.44
C ILE A 17 -5.14 -3.14 1.94
N SER A 18 -4.55 -4.07 2.68
CA SER A 18 -3.24 -4.62 2.39
C SER A 18 -3.35 -6.10 2.06
N LEU A 19 -2.84 -6.50 0.90
CA LEU A 19 -2.81 -7.89 0.45
C LEU A 19 -1.37 -8.32 0.17
N LYS A 20 -1.04 -9.57 0.45
CA LYS A 20 0.24 -10.19 0.07
C LYS A 20 -0.01 -11.43 -0.77
N LYS A 21 0.76 -11.55 -1.85
CA LYS A 21 0.88 -12.78 -2.62
C LYS A 21 2.34 -13.00 -2.96
N ASP A 22 2.84 -14.19 -2.68
CA ASP A 22 4.26 -14.52 -2.79
C ASP A 22 5.11 -13.49 -2.03
N ASN A 23 6.00 -12.77 -2.71
CA ASN A 23 6.79 -11.68 -2.15
C ASN A 23 6.23 -10.28 -2.46
N THR A 24 5.09 -10.16 -3.14
CA THR A 24 4.53 -8.85 -3.51
C THR A 24 3.45 -8.42 -2.53
N VAL A 25 3.58 -7.20 -2.03
CA VAL A 25 2.57 -6.53 -1.21
C VAL A 25 1.83 -5.53 -2.07
N PHE A 26 0.51 -5.50 -1.93
CA PHE A 26 -0.40 -4.59 -2.61
C PHE A 26 -1.16 -3.79 -1.56
N LEU A 27 -1.07 -2.47 -1.62
CA LEU A 27 -1.76 -1.53 -0.75
C LEU A 27 -2.81 -0.78 -1.57
N PHE A 28 -4.07 -1.05 -1.30
CA PHE A 28 -5.20 -0.37 -1.92
C PHE A 28 -5.50 0.87 -1.11
N VAL A 29 -5.36 2.03 -1.74
CA VAL A 29 -5.50 3.34 -1.12
C VAL A 29 -6.56 4.13 -1.87
N GLN A 30 -7.49 4.72 -1.12
CA GLN A 30 -8.46 5.65 -1.66
C GLN A 30 -8.18 7.04 -1.10
N ASN A 31 -7.91 7.99 -2.00
CA ASN A 31 -7.80 9.39 -1.65
C ASN A 31 -9.10 10.13 -1.99
N LYS A 32 -9.93 10.39 -0.97
CA LYS A 32 -11.20 11.14 -1.11
C LYS A 32 -11.05 12.64 -0.88
N THR A 33 -9.83 13.17 -0.77
CA THR A 33 -9.61 14.60 -0.56
C THR A 33 -9.30 15.29 -1.87
N ASP A 34 -9.53 16.61 -1.89
CA ASP A 34 -9.25 17.48 -3.05
C ASP A 34 -7.77 17.82 -3.21
N VAL A 35 -6.90 17.28 -2.35
CA VAL A 35 -5.45 17.40 -2.45
C VAL A 35 -4.79 16.03 -2.62
N ALA A 36 -3.64 16.02 -3.29
CA ALA A 36 -2.79 14.84 -3.39
C ALA A 36 -2.23 14.45 -2.01
N LYS A 37 -1.99 13.15 -1.81
CA LYS A 37 -1.43 12.61 -0.57
C LYS A 37 -0.17 11.82 -0.83
N ASN A 38 0.85 12.07 -0.03
CA ASN A 38 2.09 11.31 -0.05
C ASN A 38 2.03 10.17 0.96
N TYR A 39 2.36 8.97 0.50
CA TYR A 39 2.44 7.76 1.31
C TYR A 39 3.87 7.25 1.34
N GLN A 40 4.32 6.88 2.53
CA GLN A 40 5.59 6.22 2.76
C GLN A 40 5.29 4.82 3.31
N CYS A 41 5.67 3.79 2.58
CA CYS A 41 5.50 2.41 2.98
C CYS A 41 6.75 1.97 3.74
N VAL A 42 6.56 1.58 5.00
CA VAL A 42 7.65 1.14 5.88
C VAL A 42 7.46 -0.33 6.23
N GLU A 43 8.47 -1.14 5.98
CA GLU A 43 8.53 -2.55 6.37
C GLU A 43 9.80 -2.78 7.19
N LYS A 44 9.67 -3.31 8.41
CA LYS A 44 10.80 -3.58 9.33
C LYS A 44 11.73 -2.38 9.58
N GLY A 45 11.18 -1.17 9.58
CA GLY A 45 11.94 0.07 9.79
C GLY A 45 12.58 0.66 8.53
N GLU A 46 12.52 -0.04 7.39
CA GLU A 46 13.01 0.47 6.10
C GLU A 46 11.87 1.04 5.25
N THR A 47 12.15 2.12 4.54
CA THR A 47 11.23 2.63 3.52
C THR A 47 11.34 1.77 2.26
N VAL A 48 10.27 1.07 1.92
CA VAL A 48 10.22 0.12 0.79
C VAL A 48 9.50 0.68 -0.44
N ALA A 49 8.68 1.71 -0.26
CA ALA A 49 8.04 2.44 -1.35
C ALA A 49 7.62 3.85 -0.91
N ILE A 50 7.60 4.78 -1.85
CA ILE A 50 7.01 6.12 -1.69
C ILE A 50 6.07 6.33 -2.87
N ALA A 51 4.87 6.83 -2.62
CA ALA A 51 3.89 7.10 -3.66
C ALA A 51 3.09 8.36 -3.37
N THR A 52 2.87 9.17 -4.41
CA THR A 52 1.93 10.30 -4.38
C THR A 52 0.64 9.87 -5.03
N ILE A 53 -0.46 9.87 -4.26
CA ILE A 53 -1.79 9.52 -4.75
C ILE A 53 -2.56 10.80 -5.05
N PRO A 54 -3.01 11.03 -6.30
CA PRO A 54 -3.76 12.23 -6.69
C PRO A 54 -5.04 12.43 -5.87
N ALA A 55 -5.55 13.66 -5.88
CA ALA A 55 -6.86 13.98 -5.34
C ALA A 55 -7.97 13.12 -5.97
N ASN A 56 -9.01 12.80 -5.21
CA ASN A 56 -10.21 12.12 -5.69
C ASN A 56 -9.96 10.86 -6.53
N SER A 57 -9.00 10.02 -6.08
CA SER A 57 -8.54 8.86 -6.83
C SER A 57 -8.49 7.58 -5.99
N VAL A 58 -8.46 6.44 -6.69
CA VAL A 58 -8.17 5.12 -6.12
C VAL A 58 -6.89 4.62 -6.77
N ALA A 59 -5.96 4.15 -5.97
CA ALA A 59 -4.66 3.66 -6.43
C ALA A 59 -4.27 2.38 -5.71
N VAL A 60 -3.35 1.64 -6.35
CA VAL A 60 -2.69 0.48 -5.75
C VAL A 60 -1.20 0.75 -5.74
N ILE A 61 -0.60 0.74 -4.55
CA ILE A 61 0.85 0.77 -4.39
C ILE A 61 1.31 -0.69 -4.29
N SER A 62 2.23 -1.11 -5.16
CA SER A 62 2.79 -2.46 -5.12
C SER A 62 4.29 -2.43 -4.98
N TYR A 63 4.83 -3.28 -4.11
CA TYR A 63 6.28 -3.46 -3.95
C TYR A 63 6.62 -4.91 -3.62
N VAL A 64 7.88 -5.29 -3.87
CA VAL A 64 8.41 -6.60 -3.49
C VAL A 64 8.95 -6.50 -2.06
N SER A 65 8.31 -7.21 -1.14
CA SER A 65 8.73 -7.39 0.25
C SER A 65 10.06 -8.15 0.29
N LYS A 66 11.05 -7.58 0.98
CA LYS A 66 12.35 -8.24 1.17
C LYS A 66 12.15 -9.43 2.09
N LYS A 67 12.43 -10.64 1.58
CA LYS A 67 12.66 -11.81 2.45
C LYS A 67 13.92 -11.56 3.28
N LEU A 68 13.87 -11.96 4.56
CA LEU A 68 15.10 -12.20 5.32
C LEU A 68 15.81 -13.40 4.69
#